data_AF-E1EVZ9-F1
#
_entry.id   AF-E1EVZ9-F1
#
_cell.length_a   1.000
_cell.length_b   1.000
_cell.length_c   1.000
_cell.angle_alpha   90.00
_cell.angle_beta   90.00
_cell.angle_gamma   90.00
#
_symmetry.space_group_name_H-M   'P 1'
#
loop_
_entity.id
_entity.type
_entity.pdbx_description
1 polymer ?
#
loop_
_entity_poly.entity_id
_entity_poly.type
_entity_poly.pdbx_seq_one_letter_code
_entity_poly.pdbx_strand_id
1 'polypeptide(L)'
;MRGNIILTSTLKALLPPNSDKAQLITEDDLTRMRTNAISDHFKEDQVRERKREHVAARNKVAATRADRIEAIETQRKANKGPSSEEKQMAARRNELNSQFTAAKLQQEGIVRQIDSLAMQAKVYTVRDRQIAAAERKIIEEKMEALDEKERVERVLKEIEDEKKRLRDKELQEKESLRIHMENDMLIRQQNALLEKEAELREAEQLAAYIKAEEAKSKAIQEAKEANERRLRREADAINAETMRLKEREKMLEREEDLRLAAMLRQKEIEERKKEEERIIEERRKNIEFSALQQQQAKKDNKMAEIEEARLRATLEKKERAREARLREEQEKQARFQREQKEALDLRLAVKAEEARREREEYLADLERNKRCYEELQKEKEREKLRQKLIAEETKRQLDEHLALKEKLTGKEAVNAENERIRGELEARKNMFDDYRWKKIEELKSMGVEDKYLTPLYNFKIEEN
;
A
#
# COMPACT_ATOMS: atom_id res chain seq x y z
N MET A 1 19.62 -134.05 79.72
CA MET A 1 18.82 -135.26 80.05
C MET A 1 19.76 -136.45 80.18
N ARG A 2 19.56 -137.23 81.25
CA ARG A 2 19.95 -138.65 81.44
C ARG A 2 21.45 -138.97 81.50
N GLY A 3 21.89 -139.36 82.70
CA GLY A 3 23.15 -140.06 82.91
C GLY A 3 23.09 -141.50 82.40
N ASN A 4 24.27 -142.10 82.23
CA ASN A 4 24.42 -143.55 82.09
C ASN A 4 25.50 -144.01 83.08
N ILE A 5 25.07 -144.85 84.01
CA ILE A 5 25.89 -145.71 84.84
C ILE A 5 26.22 -146.95 83.99
N ILE A 6 27.47 -147.41 83.98
CA ILE A 6 27.81 -148.76 83.50
C ILE A 6 28.65 -149.46 84.57
N LEU A 7 28.20 -150.69 84.86
CA LEU A 7 28.46 -151.54 86.01
C LEU A 7 29.80 -152.28 85.95
N THR A 8 30.32 -152.53 87.15
CA THR A 8 31.39 -153.48 87.48
C THR A 8 30.90 -154.93 87.36
N SER A 9 31.26 -155.67 86.30
CA SER A 9 31.32 -157.16 86.28
C SER A 9 31.58 -157.79 84.90
N THR A 10 32.63 -157.38 84.18
CA THR A 10 33.26 -158.21 83.12
C THR A 10 34.77 -157.96 83.14
N LEU A 11 35.51 -158.64 84.02
CA LEU A 11 36.15 -159.95 83.80
C LEU A 11 37.23 -159.89 82.71
N LYS A 12 38.50 -159.85 83.13
CA LYS A 12 39.39 -161.03 83.30
C LYS A 12 39.96 -161.46 81.95
N ALA A 13 41.24 -161.16 81.71
CA ALA A 13 42.25 -162.15 81.35
C ALA A 13 43.61 -161.45 81.12
N LEU A 14 44.67 -162.16 81.50
CA LEU A 14 46.06 -161.97 81.06
C LEU A 14 46.89 -160.93 81.83
N LEU A 15 47.18 -161.25 83.09
CA LEU A 15 48.58 -161.27 83.51
C LEU A 15 49.21 -162.59 83.03
N PRO A 16 50.41 -162.54 82.45
CA PRO A 16 51.41 -163.58 82.66
C PRO A 16 52.55 -163.06 83.57
N PRO A 17 53.31 -163.98 84.18
CA PRO A 17 54.00 -163.75 85.43
C PRO A 17 55.50 -163.48 85.27
N ASN A 18 56.05 -162.76 86.25
CA ASN A 18 57.44 -162.70 86.69
C ASN A 18 58.54 -162.39 85.64
N SER A 19 59.08 -161.18 85.73
CA SER A 19 60.52 -161.02 85.99
C SER A 19 60.82 -159.62 86.51
N ASP A 20 61.29 -159.53 87.75
CA ASP A 20 62.07 -158.39 88.23
C ASP A 20 63.23 -158.14 87.26
N LYS A 21 63.19 -157.01 86.55
CA LYS A 21 64.33 -156.24 86.03
C LYS A 21 63.82 -155.00 85.31
N ALA A 22 64.15 -153.83 85.85
CA ALA A 22 63.89 -152.55 85.21
C ALA A 22 64.63 -152.48 83.85
N GLN A 23 63.89 -152.27 82.75
CA GLN A 23 64.43 -151.92 81.45
C GLN A 23 64.28 -150.41 81.23
N LEU A 24 65.42 -149.74 81.04
CA LEU A 24 65.51 -148.31 80.70
C LEU A 24 65.15 -148.12 79.22
N ILE A 25 64.04 -147.42 78.95
CA ILE A 25 63.66 -146.95 77.62
C ILE A 25 64.49 -145.69 77.31
N THR A 26 65.13 -145.64 76.13
CA THR A 26 65.96 -144.51 75.70
C THR A 26 65.11 -143.44 74.97
N GLU A 27 65.59 -142.19 74.98
CA GLU A 27 64.84 -141.00 74.52
C GLU A 27 64.37 -141.09 73.05
N ASP A 28 65.11 -141.82 72.21
CA ASP A 28 64.79 -142.01 70.79
C ASP A 28 63.58 -142.92 70.54
N ASP A 29 63.30 -143.86 71.45
CA ASP A 29 62.10 -144.70 71.36
C ASP A 29 60.85 -143.93 71.80
N LEU A 30 61.01 -142.98 72.73
CA LEU A 30 59.94 -142.07 73.17
C LEU A 30 59.53 -141.08 72.05
N THR A 31 60.47 -140.59 71.25
CA THR A 31 60.18 -139.68 70.13
C THR A 31 59.53 -140.40 68.95
N ARG A 32 59.95 -141.65 68.64
CA ARG A 32 59.29 -142.48 67.61
C ARG A 32 57.86 -142.85 67.98
N MET A 33 57.59 -143.19 69.25
CA MET A 33 56.22 -143.46 69.71
C MET A 33 55.34 -142.21 69.68
N ARG A 34 55.90 -141.01 69.91
CA ARG A 34 55.15 -139.74 69.80
C ARG A 34 54.80 -139.36 68.36
N THR A 35 55.67 -139.65 67.40
CA THR A 35 55.47 -139.24 65.99
C THR A 35 54.57 -140.21 65.21
N ASN A 36 54.56 -141.50 65.54
CA ASN A 36 53.68 -142.48 64.90
C ASN A 36 52.27 -142.60 65.53
N ALA A 37 52.00 -141.87 66.61
CA ALA A 37 50.69 -141.80 67.27
C ALA A 37 49.78 -140.67 66.74
N ILE A 38 50.11 -140.07 65.58
CA ILE A 38 49.23 -139.10 64.92
C ILE A 38 48.23 -139.87 64.06
N SER A 39 46.98 -139.95 64.52
CA SER A 39 45.91 -140.67 63.82
C SER A 39 45.62 -140.08 62.44
N ASP A 40 45.24 -140.93 61.47
CA ASP A 40 44.90 -140.51 60.11
C ASP A 40 43.78 -139.46 60.04
N HIS A 41 42.95 -139.36 61.09
CA HIS A 41 41.96 -138.29 61.24
C HIS A 41 42.57 -136.88 61.25
N PHE A 42 43.78 -136.71 61.79
CA PHE A 42 44.43 -135.40 61.84
C PHE A 42 44.86 -134.89 60.45
N LYS A 43 45.14 -135.80 59.51
CA LYS A 43 45.49 -135.44 58.12
C LYS A 43 44.26 -135.12 57.28
N GLU A 44 43.15 -135.86 57.46
CA GLU A 44 41.88 -135.54 56.79
C GLU A 44 41.29 -134.20 57.26
N ASP A 45 41.42 -133.90 58.56
CA ASP A 45 40.98 -132.62 59.11
C ASP A 45 41.80 -131.45 58.56
N GLN A 46 43.11 -131.59 58.39
CA GLN A 46 43.92 -130.55 57.74
C GLN A 46 43.52 -130.31 56.27
N VAL A 47 43.13 -131.34 55.52
CA VAL A 47 42.67 -131.17 54.12
C VAL A 47 41.29 -130.51 54.08
N ARG A 48 40.39 -130.86 55.01
CA ARG A 48 39.08 -130.19 55.16
C ARG A 48 39.24 -128.74 55.57
N GLU A 49 40.15 -128.43 56.49
CA GLU A 49 40.48 -127.06 56.87
C GLU A 49 41.04 -126.27 55.68
N ARG A 50 42.01 -126.80 54.94
CA ARG A 50 42.54 -126.12 53.73
C ARG A 50 41.45 -125.86 52.69
N LYS A 51 40.51 -126.80 52.48
CA LYS A 51 39.36 -126.57 51.58
C LYS A 51 38.40 -125.50 52.14
N ARG A 52 38.14 -125.49 53.45
CA ARG A 52 37.35 -124.45 54.12
C ARG A 52 38.01 -123.09 54.03
N GLU A 53 39.32 -123.01 54.22
CA GLU A 53 40.11 -121.78 54.06
C GLU A 53 40.06 -121.28 52.62
N HIS A 54 40.16 -122.17 51.63
CA HIS A 54 40.08 -121.78 50.22
C HIS A 54 38.69 -121.28 49.82
N VAL A 55 37.63 -121.90 50.33
CA VAL A 55 36.24 -121.45 50.15
C VAL A 55 35.98 -120.15 50.92
N ALA A 56 36.49 -120.01 52.14
CA ALA A 56 36.39 -118.79 52.93
C ALA A 56 37.15 -117.62 52.30
N ALA A 57 38.32 -117.87 51.71
CA ALA A 57 39.08 -116.88 50.94
C ALA A 57 38.30 -116.44 49.70
N ARG A 58 37.70 -117.38 48.95
CA ARG A 58 36.84 -117.07 47.80
C ARG A 58 35.59 -116.27 48.21
N ASN A 59 34.97 -116.61 49.33
CA ASN A 59 33.81 -115.90 49.87
C ASN A 59 34.18 -114.50 50.39
N LYS A 60 35.35 -114.31 51.02
CA LYS A 60 35.86 -112.99 51.42
C LYS A 60 36.11 -112.08 50.21
N VAL A 61 36.65 -112.63 49.13
CA VAL A 61 36.84 -111.88 47.86
C VAL A 61 35.49 -111.53 47.23
N ALA A 62 34.49 -112.42 47.31
CA ALA A 62 33.14 -112.12 46.82
C ALA A 62 32.42 -111.06 47.68
N ALA A 63 32.54 -111.13 49.01
CA ALA A 63 31.94 -110.18 49.95
C ALA A 63 32.54 -108.77 49.78
N THR A 64 33.87 -108.64 49.74
CA THR A 64 34.54 -107.34 49.50
C THR A 64 34.20 -106.74 48.13
N ARG A 65 33.90 -107.58 47.13
CA ARG A 65 33.39 -107.11 45.83
C ARG A 65 31.94 -106.63 45.92
N ALA A 66 31.08 -107.32 46.67
CA ALA A 66 29.71 -106.89 46.93
C ALA A 66 29.66 -105.55 47.69
N ASP A 67 30.46 -105.42 48.76
CA ASP A 67 30.56 -104.18 49.56
C ASP A 67 31.04 -103.00 48.71
N ARG A 68 32.00 -103.23 47.80
CA ARG A 68 32.44 -102.20 46.84
C ARG A 68 31.35 -101.80 45.87
N ILE A 69 30.57 -102.75 45.37
CA ILE A 69 29.45 -102.45 44.46
C ILE A 69 28.39 -101.63 45.18
N GLU A 70 28.06 -101.99 46.42
CA GLU A 70 27.09 -101.26 47.25
C GLU A 70 27.60 -99.84 47.60
N ALA A 71 28.88 -99.68 47.93
CA ALA A 71 29.50 -98.37 48.14
C ALA A 71 29.48 -97.50 46.87
N ILE A 72 29.71 -98.10 45.70
CA ILE A 72 29.65 -97.39 44.42
C ILE A 72 28.21 -97.01 44.08
N GLU A 73 27.23 -97.88 44.35
CA GLU A 73 25.81 -97.59 44.12
C GLU A 73 25.26 -96.51 45.05
N THR A 74 25.64 -96.52 46.33
CA THR A 74 25.26 -95.47 47.29
C THR A 74 25.89 -94.12 46.92
N GLN A 75 27.16 -94.10 46.51
CA GLN A 75 27.79 -92.88 45.97
C GLN A 75 27.14 -92.42 44.67
N ARG A 76 26.76 -93.33 43.76
CA ARG A 76 26.01 -92.98 42.54
C ARG A 76 24.63 -92.40 42.83
N LYS A 77 23.93 -92.93 43.84
CA LYS A 77 22.62 -92.40 44.28
C LYS A 77 22.76 -91.02 44.93
N ALA A 78 23.77 -90.81 45.77
CA ALA A 78 24.03 -89.51 46.40
C ALA A 78 24.52 -88.45 45.40
N ASN A 79 25.33 -88.85 44.41
CA ASN A 79 25.84 -87.96 43.36
C ASN A 79 24.87 -87.81 42.18
N LYS A 80 23.71 -88.48 42.21
CA LYS A 80 22.66 -88.26 41.21
C LYS A 80 22.07 -86.88 41.47
N GLY A 81 22.55 -85.90 40.72
CA GLY A 81 22.03 -84.54 40.77
C GLY A 81 20.53 -84.51 40.46
N PRO A 82 19.80 -83.52 40.98
CA PRO A 82 18.37 -83.41 40.73
C PRO A 82 18.09 -83.27 39.23
N SER A 83 17.02 -83.90 38.80
CA SER A 83 16.48 -83.81 37.44
C SER A 83 16.23 -82.35 37.05
N SER A 84 16.22 -82.05 35.74
CA SER A 84 15.85 -80.72 35.23
C SER A 84 14.47 -80.28 35.75
N GLU A 85 13.53 -81.23 35.85
CA GLU A 85 12.19 -80.98 36.41
C GLU A 85 12.23 -80.69 37.91
N GLU A 86 13.05 -81.41 38.68
CA GLU A 86 13.21 -81.18 40.12
C GLU A 86 13.85 -79.81 40.41
N LYS A 87 14.78 -79.35 39.56
CA LYS A 87 15.36 -78.02 39.66
C LYS A 87 14.34 -76.91 39.35
N GLN A 88 13.51 -77.09 38.32
CA GLN A 88 12.44 -76.14 38.00
C GLN A 88 11.38 -76.08 39.11
N MET A 89 10.99 -77.23 39.65
CA MET A 89 10.05 -77.31 40.77
C MET A 89 10.63 -76.65 42.04
N ALA A 90 11.92 -76.82 42.31
CA ALA A 90 12.59 -76.14 43.42
C ALA A 90 12.68 -74.61 43.19
N ALA A 91 12.98 -74.17 41.98
CA ALA A 91 13.03 -72.74 41.62
C ALA A 91 11.64 -72.08 41.76
N ARG A 92 10.59 -72.71 41.20
CA ARG A 92 9.20 -72.29 41.37
C ARG A 92 8.81 -72.21 42.84
N ARG A 93 9.16 -73.24 43.62
CA ARG A 93 8.86 -73.26 45.05
C ARG A 93 9.54 -72.11 45.79
N ASN A 94 10.80 -71.82 45.44
CA ASN A 94 11.54 -70.70 46.02
C ASN A 94 10.93 -69.35 45.64
N GLU A 95 10.47 -69.20 44.39
CA GLU A 95 9.82 -67.99 43.94
C GLU A 95 8.45 -67.80 44.59
N LEU A 96 7.62 -68.84 44.66
CA LEU A 96 6.35 -68.81 45.39
C LEU A 96 6.58 -68.46 46.86
N ASN A 97 7.61 -69.03 47.49
CA ASN A 97 8.01 -68.66 48.84
C ASN A 97 8.44 -67.19 48.92
N SER A 98 9.20 -66.68 47.96
CA SER A 98 9.63 -65.28 47.90
C SER A 98 8.44 -64.33 47.74
N GLN A 99 7.52 -64.63 46.83
CA GLN A 99 6.29 -63.87 46.61
C GLN A 99 5.39 -63.92 47.86
N PHE A 100 5.26 -65.08 48.49
CA PHE A 100 4.53 -65.24 49.74
C PHE A 100 5.17 -64.42 50.88
N THR A 101 6.50 -64.45 51.00
CA THR A 101 7.22 -63.64 52.00
C THR A 101 7.06 -62.13 51.73
N ALA A 102 7.09 -61.70 50.47
CA ALA A 102 6.88 -60.31 50.09
C ALA A 102 5.43 -59.86 50.36
N ALA A 103 4.44 -60.70 50.03
CA ALA A 103 3.04 -60.43 50.32
C ALA A 103 2.76 -60.39 51.82
N LYS A 104 3.40 -61.27 52.60
CA LYS A 104 3.31 -61.26 54.07
C LYS A 104 3.92 -59.98 54.64
N LEU A 105 5.08 -59.56 54.13
CA LEU A 105 5.73 -58.30 54.51
C LEU A 105 4.84 -57.08 54.19
N GLN A 106 4.19 -57.07 53.02
CA GLN A 106 3.21 -56.03 52.65
C GLN A 106 1.96 -56.00 53.55
N GLN A 107 1.63 -57.12 54.20
CA GLN A 107 0.53 -57.16 55.16
C GLN A 107 0.94 -56.64 56.55
N GLU A 108 2.23 -56.50 56.85
CA GLU A 108 2.68 -55.94 58.11
C GLU A 108 2.26 -54.48 58.25
N GLY A 109 1.83 -54.09 59.46
CA GLY A 109 1.25 -52.78 59.70
C GLY A 109 2.19 -51.61 59.36
N ILE A 110 3.49 -51.79 59.56
CA ILE A 110 4.52 -50.77 59.28
C ILE A 110 4.66 -50.55 57.77
N VAL A 111 4.65 -51.62 56.96
CA VAL A 111 4.77 -51.50 55.49
C VAL A 111 3.54 -50.82 54.89
N ARG A 112 2.33 -51.11 55.42
CA ARG A 112 1.12 -50.37 55.02
C ARG A 112 1.18 -48.89 55.37
N GLN A 113 1.79 -48.54 56.51
CA GLN A 113 2.03 -47.13 56.87
C GLN A 113 3.02 -46.46 55.90
N ILE A 114 4.09 -47.16 55.52
CA ILE A 114 5.06 -46.69 54.53
C ILE A 114 4.39 -46.51 53.16
N ASP A 115 3.56 -47.46 52.71
CA ASP A 115 2.82 -47.37 51.45
C ASP A 115 1.82 -46.19 51.46
N SER A 116 1.16 -45.94 52.59
CA SER A 116 0.28 -44.78 52.79
C SER A 116 1.05 -43.46 52.69
N LEU A 117 2.22 -43.36 53.34
CA LEU A 117 3.10 -42.19 53.25
C LEU A 117 3.64 -41.98 51.82
N ALA A 118 4.01 -43.07 51.14
CA ALA A 118 4.45 -43.01 49.74
C ALA A 118 3.33 -42.53 48.81
N MET A 119 2.10 -42.95 49.06
CA MET A 119 0.93 -42.48 48.31
C MET A 119 0.62 -41.01 48.59
N GLN A 120 0.71 -40.55 49.84
CA GLN A 120 0.59 -39.13 50.18
C GLN A 120 1.67 -38.28 49.50
N ALA A 121 2.92 -38.72 49.52
CA ALA A 121 4.01 -38.03 48.84
C ALA A 121 3.74 -37.87 47.33
N LYS A 122 3.26 -38.94 46.67
CA LYS A 122 2.86 -38.87 45.25
C LYS A 122 1.75 -37.84 45.02
N VAL A 123 0.72 -37.80 45.87
CA VAL A 123 -0.37 -36.82 45.75
C VAL A 123 0.14 -35.39 45.89
N TYR A 124 1.03 -35.11 46.84
CA TYR A 124 1.61 -33.77 47.00
C TYR A 124 2.45 -33.34 45.80
N THR A 125 3.26 -34.23 45.23
CA THR A 125 4.05 -33.87 44.03
C THR A 125 3.18 -33.50 42.82
N VAL A 126 2.03 -34.15 42.66
CA VAL A 126 1.07 -33.82 41.60
C VAL A 126 0.39 -32.48 41.89
N ARG A 127 -0.02 -32.24 43.14
CA ARG A 127 -0.61 -30.97 43.58
C ARG A 127 0.35 -29.80 43.35
N ASP A 128 1.61 -29.92 43.72
CA ASP A 128 2.60 -28.85 43.56
C ASP A 128 2.83 -28.51 42.08
N ARG A 129 2.87 -29.54 41.20
CA ARG A 129 2.93 -29.32 39.74
C ARG A 129 1.70 -28.60 39.21
N GLN A 130 0.51 -28.93 39.72
CA GLN A 130 -0.75 -28.27 39.32
C GLN A 130 -0.77 -26.80 39.76
N ILE A 131 -0.32 -26.51 40.99
CA ILE A 131 -0.23 -25.13 41.50
C ILE A 131 0.77 -24.32 40.64
N ALA A 132 1.97 -24.85 40.40
CA ALA A 132 2.97 -24.17 39.58
C ALA A 132 2.48 -23.92 38.13
N ALA A 133 1.71 -24.84 37.55
CA ALA A 133 1.11 -24.65 36.23
C ALA A 133 0.03 -23.55 36.23
N ALA A 134 -0.79 -23.49 37.27
CA ALA A 134 -1.80 -22.44 37.43
C ALA A 134 -1.18 -21.05 37.62
N GLU A 135 -0.11 -20.95 38.43
CA GLU A 135 0.63 -19.71 38.63
C GLU A 135 1.27 -19.20 37.33
N ARG A 136 1.88 -20.08 36.53
CA ARG A 136 2.44 -19.73 35.21
C ARG A 136 1.38 -19.17 34.28
N LYS A 137 0.20 -19.79 34.22
CA LYS A 137 -0.89 -19.33 33.39
C LYS A 137 -1.34 -17.90 33.75
N ILE A 138 -1.45 -17.60 35.05
CA ILE A 138 -1.81 -16.26 35.53
C ILE A 138 -0.73 -15.23 35.16
N ILE A 139 0.55 -15.63 35.20
CA ILE A 139 1.67 -14.75 34.80
C ILE A 139 1.61 -14.48 33.29
N GLU A 140 1.40 -15.51 32.47
CA GLU A 140 1.25 -15.36 31.01
C GLU A 140 0.08 -14.44 30.65
N GLU A 141 -1.10 -14.65 31.23
CA GLU A 141 -2.27 -13.79 31.00
C GLU A 141 -2.00 -12.32 31.39
N LYS A 142 -1.26 -12.08 32.48
CA LYS A 142 -0.87 -10.71 32.87
C LYS A 142 0.14 -10.08 31.92
N MET A 143 1.10 -10.87 31.40
CA MET A 143 2.07 -10.39 30.41
C MET A 143 1.38 -10.05 29.09
N GLU A 144 0.49 -10.92 28.61
CA GLU A 144 -0.30 -10.65 27.40
C GLU A 144 -1.17 -9.39 27.55
N ALA A 145 -1.79 -9.19 28.71
CA ALA A 145 -2.58 -7.99 28.99
C ALA A 145 -1.71 -6.71 29.01
N LEU A 146 -0.48 -6.79 29.52
CA LEU A 146 0.47 -5.67 29.49
C LEU A 146 0.94 -5.38 28.06
N ASP A 147 1.30 -6.40 27.29
CA ASP A 147 1.73 -6.27 25.90
C ASP A 147 0.62 -5.66 25.03
N GLU A 148 -0.64 -6.08 25.24
CA GLU A 148 -1.79 -5.51 24.56
C GLU A 148 -2.01 -4.05 24.94
N LYS A 149 -1.87 -3.71 26.23
CA LYS A 149 -1.95 -2.32 26.70
C LYS A 149 -0.88 -1.45 26.04
N GLU A 150 0.37 -1.93 25.95
CA GLU A 150 1.46 -1.21 25.29
C GLU A 150 1.25 -1.07 23.78
N ARG A 151 0.63 -2.06 23.12
CA ARG A 151 0.23 -1.94 21.70
C ARG A 151 -0.83 -0.88 21.51
N VAL A 152 -1.88 -0.90 22.33
CA VAL A 152 -2.96 0.09 22.28
C VAL A 152 -2.41 1.50 22.54
N GLU A 153 -1.53 1.68 23.53
CA GLU A 153 -0.93 2.97 23.84
C GLU A 153 -0.05 3.50 22.69
N ARG A 154 0.72 2.63 22.02
CA ARG A 154 1.48 3.00 20.82
C ARG A 154 0.57 3.46 19.68
N VAL A 155 -0.47 2.69 19.37
CA VAL A 155 -1.43 3.03 18.29
C VAL A 155 -2.16 4.33 18.61
N LEU A 156 -2.59 4.53 19.86
CA LEU A 156 -3.23 5.78 20.28
C LEU A 156 -2.30 6.98 20.13
N LYS A 157 -1.03 6.84 20.51
CA LYS A 157 -0.02 7.90 20.37
C LYS A 157 0.24 8.24 18.90
N GLU A 158 0.33 7.24 18.03
CA GLU A 158 0.45 7.45 16.58
C GLU A 158 -0.76 8.21 16.01
N ILE A 159 -1.97 7.84 16.39
CA ILE A 159 -3.21 8.53 15.98
C ILE A 159 -3.23 9.97 16.51
N GLU A 160 -2.80 10.21 17.74
CA GLU A 160 -2.74 11.57 18.31
C GLU A 160 -1.72 12.46 17.61
N ASP A 161 -0.54 11.93 17.30
CA ASP A 161 0.51 12.65 16.58
C ASP A 161 0.09 12.94 15.13
N GLU A 162 -0.60 12.00 14.47
CA GLU A 162 -1.17 12.20 13.14
C GLU A 162 -2.28 13.26 13.14
N LYS A 163 -3.17 13.23 14.14
CA LYS A 163 -4.20 14.28 14.34
C LYS A 163 -3.60 15.65 14.62
N LYS A 164 -2.47 15.74 15.33
CA LYS A 164 -1.75 17.01 15.54
C LYS A 164 -1.18 17.52 14.22
N ARG A 165 -0.49 16.67 13.47
CA ARG A 165 0.07 17.03 12.15
C ARG A 165 -1.01 17.52 11.18
N LEU A 166 -2.18 16.88 11.16
CA LEU A 166 -3.31 17.32 10.33
C LEU A 166 -3.83 18.69 10.78
N ARG A 167 -4.01 18.92 12.08
CA ARG A 167 -4.42 20.22 12.62
C ARG A 167 -3.42 21.33 12.28
N ASP A 168 -2.13 21.06 12.40
CA ASP A 168 -1.08 22.03 12.09
C ASP A 168 -1.08 22.37 10.59
N LYS A 169 -1.27 21.38 9.71
CA LYS A 169 -1.43 21.62 8.26
C LYS A 169 -2.67 22.46 7.95
N GLU A 170 -3.82 22.13 8.53
CA GLU A 170 -5.05 22.92 8.33
C GLU A 170 -4.89 24.37 8.81
N LEU A 171 -4.19 24.59 9.93
CA LEU A 171 -3.89 25.92 10.43
C LEU A 171 -2.97 26.69 9.47
N GLN A 172 -1.91 26.05 8.97
CA GLN A 172 -1.00 26.65 7.99
C GLN A 172 -1.73 26.99 6.68
N GLU A 173 -2.59 26.10 6.18
CA GLU A 173 -3.39 26.34 4.98
C GLU A 173 -4.35 27.53 5.19
N LYS A 174 -5.08 27.57 6.31
CA LYS A 174 -5.97 28.70 6.64
C LYS A 174 -5.20 30.02 6.76
N GLU A 175 -4.04 30.01 7.41
CA GLU A 175 -3.22 31.20 7.57
C GLU A 175 -2.65 31.67 6.23
N SER A 176 -2.18 30.73 5.39
CA SER A 176 -1.71 31.04 4.03
C SER A 176 -2.81 31.63 3.15
N LEU A 177 -4.04 31.09 3.22
CA LEU A 177 -5.21 31.62 2.51
C LEU A 177 -5.57 33.02 3.02
N ARG A 178 -5.51 33.25 4.33
CA ARG A 178 -5.77 34.58 4.91
C ARG A 178 -4.77 35.61 4.40
N ILE A 179 -3.49 35.28 4.41
CA ILE A 179 -2.42 36.15 3.90
C ILE A 179 -2.62 36.42 2.40
N HIS A 180 -2.97 35.40 1.61
CA HIS A 180 -3.25 35.58 0.19
C HIS A 180 -4.42 36.52 -0.05
N MET A 181 -5.53 36.36 0.70
CA MET A 181 -6.69 37.24 0.59
C MET A 181 -6.39 38.68 1.00
N GLU A 182 -5.62 38.88 2.08
CA GLU A 182 -5.16 40.20 2.53
C GLU A 182 -4.30 40.88 1.46
N ASN A 183 -3.36 40.14 0.85
CA ASN A 183 -2.52 40.63 -0.23
C ASN A 183 -3.32 40.98 -1.49
N ASP A 184 -4.27 40.12 -1.89
CA ASP A 184 -5.13 40.38 -3.05
C ASP A 184 -6.00 41.63 -2.84
N MET A 185 -6.51 41.85 -1.62
CA MET A 185 -7.23 43.09 -1.30
C MET A 185 -6.33 44.32 -1.38
N LEU A 186 -5.10 44.24 -0.88
CA LEU A 186 -4.11 45.32 -0.98
C LEU A 186 -3.78 45.64 -2.44
N ILE A 187 -3.55 44.63 -3.28
CA ILE A 187 -3.27 44.80 -4.71
C ILE A 187 -4.47 45.47 -5.40
N ARG A 188 -5.70 45.03 -5.12
CA ARG A 188 -6.91 45.66 -5.67
C ARG A 188 -7.04 47.12 -5.25
N GLN A 189 -6.77 47.43 -3.98
CA GLN A 189 -6.79 48.82 -3.49
C GLN A 189 -5.71 49.68 -4.17
N GLN A 190 -4.51 49.15 -4.34
CA GLN A 190 -3.42 49.84 -5.06
C GLN A 190 -3.78 50.08 -6.52
N ASN A 191 -4.33 49.08 -7.22
CA ASN A 191 -4.76 49.23 -8.61
C ASN A 191 -5.88 50.27 -8.76
N ALA A 192 -6.87 50.27 -7.85
CA ALA A 192 -7.93 51.27 -7.85
C ALA A 192 -7.41 52.70 -7.59
N LEU A 193 -6.34 52.85 -6.79
CA LEU A 193 -5.68 54.15 -6.61
C LEU A 193 -4.91 54.56 -7.85
N LEU A 194 -4.19 53.63 -8.50
CA LEU A 194 -3.48 53.90 -9.76
C LEU A 194 -4.44 54.29 -10.89
N GLU A 195 -5.60 53.66 -11.00
CA GLU A 195 -6.65 54.06 -11.96
C GLU A 195 -7.15 55.47 -11.70
N LYS A 196 -7.43 55.82 -10.44
CA LYS A 196 -7.84 57.20 -10.07
C LYS A 196 -6.74 58.22 -10.36
N GLU A 197 -5.47 57.87 -10.13
CA GLU A 197 -4.34 58.74 -10.49
C GLU A 197 -4.22 58.91 -12.02
N ALA A 198 -4.47 57.86 -12.80
CA ALA A 198 -4.48 57.93 -14.26
C ALA A 198 -5.63 58.82 -14.76
N GLU A 199 -6.84 58.66 -14.23
CA GLU A 199 -8.00 59.51 -14.54
C GLU A 199 -7.72 60.98 -14.23
N LEU A 200 -7.10 61.27 -13.09
CA LEU A 200 -6.72 62.64 -12.72
C LEU A 200 -5.67 63.22 -13.69
N ARG A 201 -4.67 62.42 -14.10
CA ARG A 201 -3.67 62.86 -15.10
C ARG A 201 -4.31 63.12 -16.46
N GLU A 202 -5.24 62.28 -16.90
CA GLU A 202 -5.99 62.49 -18.14
C GLU A 202 -6.85 63.76 -18.05
N ALA A 203 -7.52 63.98 -16.92
CA ALA A 203 -8.30 65.20 -16.67
C ALA A 203 -7.42 66.47 -16.68
N GLU A 204 -6.22 66.41 -16.08
CA GLU A 204 -5.24 67.50 -16.12
C GLU A 204 -4.75 67.78 -17.54
N GLN A 205 -4.47 66.74 -18.33
CA GLN A 205 -4.06 66.88 -19.73
C GLN A 205 -5.18 67.50 -20.58
N LEU A 206 -6.42 67.08 -20.38
CA LEU A 206 -7.59 67.66 -21.06
C LEU A 206 -7.80 69.12 -20.65
N ALA A 207 -7.68 69.45 -19.37
CA ALA A 207 -7.77 70.83 -18.89
C ALA A 207 -6.67 71.72 -19.48
N ALA A 208 -5.44 71.21 -19.59
CA ALA A 208 -4.34 71.91 -20.25
C ALA A 208 -4.61 72.12 -21.75
N TYR A 209 -5.15 71.10 -22.43
CA TYR A 209 -5.55 71.21 -23.83
C TYR A 209 -6.64 72.27 -24.05
N ILE A 210 -7.69 72.27 -23.23
CA ILE A 210 -8.77 73.28 -23.29
C ILE A 210 -8.20 74.69 -23.09
N LYS A 211 -7.34 74.90 -22.08
CA LYS A 211 -6.70 76.20 -21.84
C LYS A 211 -5.84 76.65 -23.02
N ALA A 212 -5.10 75.74 -23.65
CA ALA A 212 -4.30 76.05 -24.83
C ALA A 212 -5.18 76.44 -26.02
N GLU A 213 -6.31 75.76 -26.20
CA GLU A 213 -7.25 76.04 -27.29
C GLU A 213 -8.00 77.35 -27.08
N GLU A 214 -8.39 77.68 -25.85
CA GLU A 214 -8.94 78.98 -25.48
C GLU A 214 -7.94 80.12 -25.71
N ALA A 215 -6.66 79.91 -25.38
CA ALA A 215 -5.61 80.89 -25.64
C ALA A 215 -5.39 81.13 -27.14
N LYS A 216 -5.40 80.06 -27.96
CA LYS A 216 -5.37 80.17 -29.42
C LYS A 216 -6.59 80.92 -29.96
N SER A 217 -7.78 80.61 -29.46
CA SER A 217 -9.02 81.29 -29.88
C SER A 217 -8.98 82.79 -29.57
N LYS A 218 -8.52 83.16 -28.37
CA LYS A 218 -8.32 84.57 -28.00
C LYS A 218 -7.29 85.25 -28.89
N ALA A 219 -6.16 84.61 -29.16
CA ALA A 219 -5.14 85.15 -30.07
C ALA A 219 -5.68 85.35 -31.50
N ILE A 220 -6.50 84.41 -32.01
CA ILE A 220 -7.17 84.55 -33.31
C ILE A 220 -8.16 85.72 -33.30
N GLN A 221 -8.91 85.90 -32.22
CA GLN A 221 -9.87 86.99 -32.09
C GLN A 221 -9.17 88.35 -32.01
N GLU A 222 -8.11 88.47 -31.20
CA GLU A 222 -7.28 89.68 -31.12
C GLU A 222 -6.63 90.02 -32.47
N ALA A 223 -6.14 89.01 -33.21
CA ALA A 223 -5.61 89.19 -34.55
C ALA A 223 -6.67 89.68 -35.55
N LYS A 224 -7.91 89.17 -35.46
CA LYS A 224 -9.04 89.66 -36.26
C LYS A 224 -9.38 91.10 -35.93
N GLU A 225 -9.49 91.46 -34.65
CA GLU A 225 -9.78 92.83 -34.22
C GLU A 225 -8.67 93.81 -34.63
N ALA A 226 -7.41 93.41 -34.53
CA ALA A 226 -6.27 94.20 -34.99
C ALA A 226 -6.32 94.42 -36.51
N ASN A 227 -6.69 93.40 -37.28
CA ASN A 227 -6.84 93.50 -38.73
C ASN A 227 -8.03 94.40 -39.12
N GLU A 228 -9.17 94.28 -38.44
CA GLU A 228 -10.32 95.19 -38.64
C GLU A 228 -9.97 96.65 -38.32
N ARG A 229 -9.19 96.90 -37.26
CA ARG A 229 -8.71 98.25 -36.94
C ARG A 229 -7.79 98.80 -38.03
N ARG A 230 -6.94 97.97 -38.64
CA ARG A 230 -6.10 98.36 -39.79
C ARG A 230 -6.95 98.70 -41.01
N LEU A 231 -7.90 97.83 -41.37
CA LEU A 231 -8.83 98.04 -42.47
C LEU A 231 -9.66 99.32 -42.29
N ARG A 232 -10.13 99.62 -41.08
CA ARG A 232 -10.83 100.87 -40.78
C ARG A 232 -9.94 102.10 -40.98
N ARG A 233 -8.69 102.07 -40.49
CA ARG A 233 -7.74 103.16 -40.71
C ARG A 233 -7.42 103.38 -42.19
N GLU A 234 -7.28 102.29 -42.95
CA GLU A 234 -7.08 102.35 -44.41
C GLU A 234 -8.31 102.94 -45.11
N ALA A 235 -9.53 102.54 -44.72
CA ALA A 235 -10.77 103.11 -45.25
C ALA A 235 -10.93 104.59 -44.92
N ASP A 236 -10.61 105.00 -43.68
CA ASP A 236 -10.64 106.41 -43.26
C ASP A 236 -9.61 107.25 -44.02
N ALA A 237 -8.41 106.70 -44.29
CA ALA A 237 -7.38 107.36 -45.08
C ALA A 237 -7.82 107.56 -46.54
N ILE A 238 -8.41 106.54 -47.17
CA ILE A 238 -8.97 106.63 -48.53
C ILE A 238 -10.13 107.65 -48.56
N ASN A 239 -11.01 107.64 -47.57
CA ASN A 239 -12.09 108.62 -47.47
C ASN A 239 -11.56 110.05 -47.32
N ALA A 240 -10.51 110.27 -46.52
CA ALA A 240 -9.88 111.59 -46.39
C ALA A 240 -9.22 112.04 -47.71
N GLU A 241 -8.59 111.13 -48.44
CA GLU A 241 -7.96 111.41 -49.73
C GLU A 241 -9.01 111.77 -50.80
N THR A 242 -10.12 111.03 -50.87
CA THR A 242 -11.23 111.33 -51.78
C THR A 242 -11.89 112.68 -51.47
N MET A 243 -12.03 113.06 -50.19
CA MET A 243 -12.54 114.38 -49.82
C MET A 243 -11.60 115.51 -50.25
N ARG A 244 -10.27 115.33 -50.09
CA ARG A 244 -9.27 116.30 -50.58
C ARG A 244 -9.28 116.44 -52.10
N LEU A 245 -9.50 115.36 -52.84
CA LEU A 245 -9.63 115.41 -54.29
C LEU A 245 -10.87 116.20 -54.71
N LYS A 246 -12.02 115.94 -54.07
CA LYS A 246 -13.26 116.72 -54.31
C LYS A 246 -13.12 118.21 -53.98
N GLU A 247 -12.38 118.55 -52.92
CA GLU A 247 -12.10 119.95 -52.57
C GLU A 247 -11.22 120.63 -53.64
N ARG A 248 -10.22 119.92 -54.17
CA ARG A 248 -9.38 120.42 -55.28
C ARG A 248 -10.21 120.63 -56.54
N GLU A 249 -11.09 119.69 -56.90
CA GLU A 249 -11.99 119.83 -58.05
C GLU A 249 -12.89 121.06 -57.91
N LYS A 250 -13.51 121.28 -56.74
CA LYS A 250 -14.33 122.48 -56.48
C LYS A 250 -13.55 123.79 -56.57
N MET A 251 -12.28 123.79 -56.19
CA MET A 251 -11.43 124.98 -56.31
C MET A 251 -11.11 125.28 -57.78
N LEU A 252 -10.84 124.25 -58.59
CA LEU A 252 -10.64 124.40 -60.03
C LEU A 252 -11.91 124.88 -60.73
N GLU A 253 -13.08 124.31 -60.40
CA GLU A 253 -14.37 124.78 -60.93
C GLU A 253 -14.60 126.27 -60.63
N ARG A 254 -14.32 126.72 -59.40
CA ARG A 254 -14.43 128.16 -59.03
C ARG A 254 -13.48 129.04 -59.81
N GLU A 255 -12.26 128.58 -60.09
CA GLU A 255 -11.29 129.32 -60.90
C GLU A 255 -11.75 129.42 -62.36
N GLU A 256 -12.32 128.34 -62.91
CA GLU A 256 -12.90 128.32 -64.25
C GLU A 256 -14.12 129.25 -64.34
N ASP A 257 -15.01 129.24 -63.35
CA ASP A 257 -16.17 130.15 -63.27
C ASP A 257 -15.76 131.63 -63.21
N LEU A 258 -14.73 131.96 -62.42
CA LEU A 258 -14.18 133.32 -62.37
C LEU A 258 -13.59 133.75 -63.71
N ARG A 259 -12.93 132.82 -64.41
CA ARG A 259 -12.37 133.06 -65.74
C ARG A 259 -13.47 133.25 -66.80
N LEU A 260 -14.55 132.48 -66.71
CA LEU A 260 -15.73 132.62 -67.57
C LEU A 260 -16.44 133.96 -67.33
N ALA A 261 -16.61 134.36 -66.07
CA ALA A 261 -17.21 135.64 -65.70
C ALA A 261 -16.37 136.84 -66.18
N ALA A 262 -15.04 136.76 -66.11
CA ALA A 262 -14.15 137.78 -66.65
C ALA A 262 -14.25 137.88 -68.19
N MET A 263 -14.31 136.74 -68.88
CA MET A 263 -14.48 136.67 -70.33
C MET A 263 -15.86 137.21 -70.77
N LEU A 264 -16.92 136.94 -70.01
CA LEU A 264 -18.27 137.47 -70.27
C LEU A 264 -18.33 138.99 -70.09
N ARG A 265 -17.71 139.55 -69.05
CA ARG A 265 -17.61 141.02 -68.89
C ARG A 265 -16.84 141.69 -70.03
N GLN A 266 -15.76 141.07 -70.52
CA GLN A 266 -15.05 141.56 -71.69
C GLN A 266 -15.92 141.50 -72.96
N LYS A 267 -16.67 140.39 -73.14
CA LYS A 267 -17.63 140.27 -74.24
C LYS A 267 -18.76 141.28 -74.16
N GLU A 268 -19.33 141.57 -72.99
CA GLU A 268 -20.37 142.60 -72.83
C GLU A 268 -19.87 144.01 -73.17
N ILE A 269 -18.62 144.33 -72.86
CA ILE A 269 -17.99 145.61 -73.24
C ILE A 269 -17.76 145.67 -74.76
N GLU A 270 -17.43 144.55 -75.40
CA GLU A 270 -17.30 144.46 -76.86
C GLU A 270 -18.65 144.43 -77.58
N GLU A 271 -19.69 143.82 -77.00
CA GLU A 271 -21.04 143.75 -77.56
C GLU A 271 -21.76 145.09 -77.46
N ARG A 272 -21.60 145.86 -76.37
CA ARG A 272 -22.12 147.25 -76.32
C ARG A 272 -21.52 148.16 -77.38
N LYS A 273 -20.22 147.97 -77.70
CA LYS A 273 -19.55 148.70 -78.78
C LYS A 273 -20.01 148.24 -80.17
N LYS A 274 -20.34 146.95 -80.33
CA LYS A 274 -20.86 146.38 -81.59
C LYS A 274 -22.36 146.59 -81.79
N GLU A 275 -23.16 146.76 -80.74
CA GLU A 275 -24.61 147.07 -80.81
C GLU A 275 -24.87 148.50 -81.31
N GLU A 276 -24.03 149.48 -80.92
CA GLU A 276 -24.09 150.84 -81.46
C GLU A 276 -23.79 150.90 -82.96
N GLU A 277 -22.96 149.97 -83.46
CA GLU A 277 -22.63 149.83 -84.89
C GLU A 277 -23.67 148.98 -85.66
N ARG A 278 -24.30 147.97 -85.02
CA ARG A 278 -25.28 147.05 -85.64
C ARG A 278 -26.67 147.65 -85.87
N ILE A 279 -27.10 148.65 -85.08
CA ILE A 279 -28.41 149.32 -85.29
C ILE A 279 -28.49 150.06 -86.65
N ILE A 280 -27.33 150.39 -87.25
CA ILE A 280 -27.24 151.04 -88.58
C ILE A 280 -27.17 150.01 -89.72
N GLU A 281 -26.72 148.78 -89.47
CA GLU A 281 -26.49 147.73 -90.48
C GLU A 281 -27.59 146.64 -90.53
N GLU A 282 -28.35 146.41 -89.45
CA GLU A 282 -29.42 145.39 -89.38
C GLU A 282 -30.64 145.65 -90.26
N ARG A 283 -30.76 146.84 -90.88
CA ARG A 283 -31.82 147.12 -91.87
C ARG A 283 -31.55 146.54 -93.26
N ARG A 284 -30.38 145.93 -93.52
CA ARG A 284 -29.99 145.61 -94.90
C ARG A 284 -30.02 144.16 -95.34
N LYS A 285 -29.88 143.14 -94.50
CA LYS A 285 -29.74 141.76 -95.02
C LYS A 285 -30.29 140.69 -94.08
N ASN A 286 -31.61 140.65 -93.97
CA ASN A 286 -32.35 139.41 -93.78
C ASN A 286 -32.69 138.86 -95.16
N ILE A 287 -32.01 137.80 -95.58
CA ILE A 287 -32.43 136.75 -96.53
C ILE A 287 -31.20 135.82 -96.69
N GLU A 288 -31.43 134.52 -96.50
CA GLU A 288 -30.48 133.38 -96.58
C GLU A 288 -29.62 133.20 -95.31
N PHE A 289 -29.55 132.05 -94.64
CA PHE A 289 -29.63 130.70 -95.16
C PHE A 289 -29.84 129.71 -94.00
N SER A 290 -31.04 129.15 -93.96
CA SER A 290 -31.29 127.84 -93.36
C SER A 290 -30.60 126.78 -94.22
N ALA A 291 -29.46 126.26 -93.77
CA ALA A 291 -29.01 124.89 -94.08
C ALA A 291 -27.80 124.51 -93.21
N LEU A 292 -28.02 123.68 -92.17
CA LEU A 292 -27.12 122.59 -91.72
C LEU A 292 -27.58 121.94 -90.40
N GLN A 293 -28.86 121.60 -90.28
CA GLN A 293 -29.38 120.78 -89.17
C GLN A 293 -29.74 119.35 -89.63
N GLN A 294 -28.92 118.81 -90.53
CA GLN A 294 -29.07 117.47 -91.12
C GLN A 294 -27.78 116.64 -90.99
N GLN A 295 -27.17 116.62 -89.79
CA GLN A 295 -25.94 115.86 -89.56
C GLN A 295 -25.77 115.24 -88.16
N GLN A 296 -26.84 114.78 -87.51
CA GLN A 296 -26.70 114.15 -86.17
C GLN A 296 -27.69 113.00 -85.89
N ALA A 297 -27.83 112.05 -86.83
CA ALA A 297 -28.65 110.85 -86.63
C ALA A 297 -27.98 109.53 -87.07
N LYS A 298 -26.64 109.41 -86.99
CA LYS A 298 -25.92 108.14 -87.27
C LYS A 298 -24.67 107.91 -86.40
N LYS A 299 -24.82 107.86 -85.07
CA LYS A 299 -23.75 107.36 -84.16
C LYS A 299 -24.20 106.44 -83.01
N ASP A 300 -25.46 106.01 -82.92
CA ASP A 300 -25.93 105.23 -81.75
C ASP A 300 -25.90 103.70 -81.91
N ASN A 301 -25.58 103.16 -83.10
CA ASN A 301 -25.66 101.71 -83.32
C ASN A 301 -24.37 100.92 -83.05
N LYS A 302 -23.25 101.55 -82.65
CA LYS A 302 -21.99 100.83 -82.34
C LYS A 302 -21.70 100.63 -80.86
N MET A 303 -22.38 101.33 -79.95
CA MET A 303 -22.19 101.19 -78.50
C MET A 303 -23.09 100.09 -77.90
N ALA A 304 -24.26 99.84 -78.48
CA ALA A 304 -25.19 98.81 -78.02
C ALA A 304 -24.65 97.37 -78.20
N GLU A 305 -23.91 97.10 -79.28
CA GLU A 305 -23.34 95.77 -79.57
C GLU A 305 -22.18 95.39 -78.61
N ILE A 306 -21.46 96.38 -78.07
CA ILE A 306 -20.33 96.16 -77.15
C ILE A 306 -20.81 95.85 -75.73
N GLU A 307 -21.95 96.41 -75.32
CA GLU A 307 -22.53 96.18 -74.00
C GLU A 307 -23.22 94.81 -73.89
N GLU A 308 -23.88 94.35 -74.96
CA GLU A 308 -24.52 93.03 -75.01
C GLU A 308 -23.49 91.88 -74.89
N ALA A 309 -22.32 92.03 -75.51
CA ALA A 309 -21.23 91.06 -75.44
C ALA A 309 -20.60 90.94 -74.03
N ARG A 310 -20.52 92.05 -73.28
CA ARG A 310 -20.01 92.05 -71.89
C ARG A 310 -21.00 91.40 -70.92
N LEU A 311 -22.31 91.57 -71.13
CA LEU A 311 -23.36 90.93 -70.33
C LEU A 311 -23.38 89.40 -70.53
N ARG A 312 -23.22 88.90 -71.76
CA ARG A 312 -23.13 87.46 -72.02
C ARG A 312 -21.90 86.80 -71.38
N ALA A 313 -20.73 87.45 -71.47
CA ALA A 313 -19.49 86.92 -70.88
C ALA A 313 -19.51 86.89 -69.33
N THR A 314 -20.24 87.80 -68.69
CA THR A 314 -20.37 87.81 -67.22
C THR A 314 -21.38 86.79 -66.71
N LEU A 315 -22.47 86.54 -67.46
CA LEU A 315 -23.42 85.47 -67.16
C LEU A 315 -22.79 84.09 -67.33
N GLU A 316 -22.05 83.86 -68.42
CA GLU A 316 -21.36 82.59 -68.66
C GLU A 316 -20.30 82.26 -67.58
N LYS A 317 -19.56 83.27 -67.09
CA LYS A 317 -18.63 83.09 -65.96
C LYS A 317 -19.36 82.73 -64.66
N LYS A 318 -20.54 83.32 -64.41
CA LYS A 318 -21.34 82.99 -63.22
C LYS A 318 -21.96 81.60 -63.31
N GLU A 319 -22.40 81.18 -64.49
CA GLU A 319 -22.91 79.82 -64.70
C GLU A 319 -21.82 78.77 -64.52
N ARG A 320 -20.63 78.96 -65.13
CA ARG A 320 -19.49 78.04 -64.93
C ARG A 320 -19.05 77.97 -63.45
N ALA A 321 -19.07 79.09 -62.73
CA ALA A 321 -18.75 79.10 -61.30
C ALA A 321 -19.82 78.37 -60.45
N ARG A 322 -21.10 78.45 -60.83
CA ARG A 322 -22.19 77.73 -60.18
C ARG A 322 -22.11 76.22 -60.46
N GLU A 323 -21.82 75.84 -61.70
CA GLU A 323 -21.62 74.43 -62.07
C GLU A 323 -20.40 73.82 -61.38
N ALA A 324 -19.29 74.55 -61.27
CA ALA A 324 -18.11 74.08 -60.56
C ALA A 324 -18.39 73.84 -59.07
N ARG A 325 -19.11 74.75 -58.40
CA ARG A 325 -19.51 74.58 -57.00
C ARG A 325 -20.47 73.41 -56.80
N LEU A 326 -21.42 73.24 -57.71
CA LEU A 326 -22.39 72.14 -57.66
C LEU A 326 -21.71 70.78 -57.89
N ARG A 327 -20.69 70.72 -58.74
CA ARG A 327 -19.83 69.53 -58.91
C ARG A 327 -18.99 69.25 -57.67
N GLU A 328 -18.37 70.26 -57.06
CA GLU A 328 -17.60 70.09 -55.82
C GLU A 328 -18.48 69.60 -54.65
N GLU A 329 -19.70 70.11 -54.51
CA GLU A 329 -20.66 69.64 -53.50
C GLU A 329 -21.12 68.20 -53.77
N GLN A 330 -21.38 67.84 -55.04
CA GLN A 330 -21.71 66.47 -55.43
C GLN A 330 -20.53 65.50 -55.18
N GLU A 331 -19.30 65.90 -55.47
CA GLU A 331 -18.12 65.09 -55.19
C GLU A 331 -17.91 64.90 -53.67
N LYS A 332 -18.13 65.94 -52.86
CA LYS A 332 -18.05 65.83 -51.40
C LYS A 332 -19.13 64.90 -50.84
N GLN A 333 -20.37 65.01 -51.33
CA GLN A 333 -21.45 64.10 -50.95
C GLN A 333 -21.16 62.66 -51.38
N ALA A 334 -20.63 62.45 -52.59
CA ALA A 334 -20.25 61.13 -53.08
C ALA A 334 -19.09 60.51 -52.27
N ARG A 335 -18.09 61.31 -51.88
CA ARG A 335 -17.00 60.86 -50.99
C ARG A 335 -17.52 60.47 -49.61
N PHE A 336 -18.35 61.32 -48.99
CA PHE A 336 -18.94 61.02 -47.69
C PHE A 336 -19.82 59.75 -47.71
N GLN A 337 -20.60 59.54 -48.78
CA GLN A 337 -21.38 58.32 -48.94
C GLN A 337 -20.51 57.07 -49.14
N ARG A 338 -19.36 57.18 -49.82
CA ARG A 338 -18.40 56.09 -49.95
C ARG A 338 -17.73 55.76 -48.62
N GLU A 339 -17.27 56.78 -47.88
CA GLU A 339 -16.68 56.62 -46.55
C GLU A 339 -17.68 55.99 -45.56
N GLN A 340 -18.95 56.39 -45.60
CA GLN A 340 -19.99 55.76 -44.78
C GLN A 340 -20.22 54.29 -45.13
N LYS A 341 -20.24 53.94 -46.43
CA LYS A 341 -20.37 52.54 -46.87
C LYS A 341 -19.15 51.72 -46.46
N GLU A 342 -17.96 52.22 -46.69
CA GLU A 342 -16.71 51.57 -46.28
C GLU A 342 -16.65 51.37 -44.76
N ALA A 343 -17.08 52.35 -43.96
CA ALA A 343 -17.14 52.22 -42.50
C ALA A 343 -18.18 51.17 -42.05
N LEU A 344 -19.33 51.08 -42.72
CA LEU A 344 -20.34 50.05 -42.43
C LEU A 344 -19.83 48.66 -42.83
N ASP A 345 -19.20 48.53 -44.00
CA ASP A 345 -18.65 47.27 -44.49
C ASP A 345 -17.51 46.77 -43.59
N LEU A 346 -16.63 47.66 -43.13
CA LEU A 346 -15.60 47.34 -42.13
C LEU A 346 -16.21 46.88 -40.81
N ARG A 347 -17.26 47.57 -40.32
CA ARG A 347 -17.94 47.19 -39.08
C ARG A 347 -18.63 45.82 -39.20
N LEU A 348 -19.21 45.51 -40.35
CA LEU A 348 -19.80 44.20 -40.63
C LEU A 348 -18.72 43.11 -40.75
N ALA A 349 -17.57 43.42 -41.36
CA ALA A 349 -16.44 42.51 -41.47
C ALA A 349 -15.84 42.16 -40.09
N VAL A 350 -15.64 43.15 -39.22
CA VAL A 350 -15.16 42.93 -37.84
C VAL A 350 -16.13 42.06 -37.06
N LYS A 351 -17.44 42.35 -37.11
CA LYS A 351 -18.47 41.51 -36.47
C LYS A 351 -18.50 40.09 -37.01
N ALA A 352 -18.31 39.92 -38.32
CA ALA A 352 -18.25 38.60 -38.94
C ALA A 352 -16.99 37.83 -38.52
N GLU A 353 -15.86 38.51 -38.36
CA GLU A 353 -14.62 37.91 -37.86
C GLU A 353 -14.74 37.50 -36.39
N GLU A 354 -15.28 38.37 -35.53
CA GLU A 354 -15.57 38.09 -34.12
C GLU A 354 -16.49 36.87 -33.99
N ALA A 355 -17.60 36.84 -34.73
CA ALA A 355 -18.52 35.70 -34.74
C ALA A 355 -17.86 34.42 -35.27
N ARG A 356 -16.84 34.51 -36.15
CA ARG A 356 -16.08 33.37 -36.62
C ARG A 356 -15.14 32.84 -35.54
N ARG A 357 -14.42 33.73 -34.84
CA ARG A 357 -13.56 33.38 -33.70
C ARG A 357 -14.34 32.73 -32.57
N GLU A 358 -15.48 33.30 -32.18
CA GLU A 358 -16.36 32.72 -31.15
C GLU A 358 -16.84 31.31 -31.55
N ARG A 359 -17.17 31.09 -32.82
CA ARG A 359 -17.54 29.76 -33.33
C ARG A 359 -16.37 28.79 -33.33
N GLU A 360 -15.18 29.23 -33.71
CA GLU A 360 -13.97 28.41 -33.71
C GLU A 360 -13.59 28.00 -32.28
N GLU A 361 -13.66 28.93 -31.32
CA GLU A 361 -13.45 28.66 -29.88
C GLU A 361 -14.51 27.70 -29.34
N TYR A 362 -15.79 27.93 -29.64
CA TYR A 362 -16.87 27.04 -29.21
C TYR A 362 -16.71 25.62 -29.75
N LEU A 363 -16.28 25.46 -31.00
CA LEU A 363 -16.02 24.15 -31.59
C LEU A 363 -14.79 23.48 -30.97
N ALA A 364 -13.73 24.24 -30.69
CA ALA A 364 -12.55 23.73 -29.99
C ALA A 364 -12.89 23.25 -28.57
N ASP A 365 -13.72 24.00 -27.84
CA ASP A 365 -14.21 23.61 -26.51
C ASP A 365 -15.13 22.40 -26.57
N LEU A 366 -15.98 22.30 -27.59
CA LEU A 366 -16.82 21.12 -27.82
C LEU A 366 -15.96 19.88 -28.09
N GLU A 367 -14.91 19.99 -28.91
CA GLU A 367 -13.96 18.90 -29.14
C GLU A 367 -13.19 18.51 -27.90
N ARG A 368 -12.73 19.50 -27.11
CA ARG A 368 -12.06 19.27 -25.83
C ARG A 368 -12.98 18.53 -24.86
N ASN A 369 -14.23 18.95 -24.75
CA ASN A 369 -15.24 18.29 -23.91
C ASN A 369 -15.52 16.85 -24.38
N LYS A 370 -15.61 16.60 -25.69
CA LYS A 370 -15.73 15.24 -26.24
C LYS A 370 -14.53 14.37 -25.87
N ARG A 371 -13.30 14.88 -26.00
CA ARG A 371 -12.08 14.16 -25.61
C ARG A 371 -12.06 13.85 -24.11
N CYS A 372 -12.36 14.82 -23.25
CA CYS A 372 -12.45 14.59 -21.81
C CYS A 372 -13.53 13.56 -21.46
N TYR A 373 -14.67 13.56 -22.17
CA TYR A 373 -15.71 12.56 -21.97
C TYR A 373 -15.25 11.16 -22.39
N GLU A 374 -14.58 11.03 -23.53
CA GLU A 374 -14.01 9.76 -24.00
C GLU A 374 -12.92 9.23 -23.06
N GLU A 375 -12.06 10.11 -22.54
CA GLU A 375 -11.05 9.76 -21.53
C GLU A 375 -11.70 9.27 -20.23
N LEU A 376 -12.74 9.97 -19.76
CA LEU A 376 -13.50 9.55 -18.58
C LEU A 376 -14.17 8.18 -18.78
N GLN A 377 -14.66 7.87 -19.99
CA GLN A 377 -15.22 6.55 -20.30
C GLN A 377 -14.13 5.47 -20.28
N LYS A 378 -12.98 5.72 -20.89
CA LYS A 378 -11.83 4.79 -20.85
C LYS A 378 -11.34 4.57 -19.43
N GLU A 379 -11.33 5.61 -18.59
CA GLU A 379 -10.96 5.49 -17.18
C GLU A 379 -11.96 4.64 -16.40
N LYS A 380 -13.27 4.87 -16.57
CA LYS A 380 -14.33 4.01 -16.00
C LYS A 380 -14.23 2.56 -16.45
N GLU A 381 -13.89 2.32 -17.71
CA GLU A 381 -13.65 0.96 -18.22
C GLU A 381 -12.42 0.31 -17.56
N ARG A 382 -11.32 1.07 -17.40
CA ARG A 382 -10.13 0.60 -16.68
C ARG A 382 -10.42 0.30 -15.22
N GLU A 383 -11.20 1.14 -14.54
CA GLU A 383 -11.64 0.91 -13.17
C GLU A 383 -12.51 -0.34 -13.05
N LYS A 384 -13.48 -0.53 -13.95
CA LYS A 384 -14.29 -1.76 -14.00
C LYS A 384 -13.41 -3.00 -14.23
N LEU A 385 -12.39 -2.90 -15.08
CA LEU A 385 -11.47 -4.00 -15.33
C LEU A 385 -10.61 -4.30 -14.09
N ARG A 386 -10.12 -3.27 -13.39
CA ARG A 386 -9.40 -3.40 -12.11
C ARG A 386 -10.30 -4.03 -11.04
N GLN A 387 -11.54 -3.59 -10.91
CA GLN A 387 -12.51 -4.16 -9.96
C GLN A 387 -12.78 -5.64 -10.27
N LYS A 388 -12.92 -6.01 -11.55
CA LYS A 388 -13.05 -7.42 -11.95
C LYS A 388 -11.82 -8.24 -11.56
N LEU A 389 -10.62 -7.71 -11.79
CA LEU A 389 -9.37 -8.39 -11.45
C LEU A 389 -9.24 -8.60 -9.94
N ILE A 390 -9.55 -7.58 -9.14
CA ILE A 390 -9.58 -7.67 -7.66
C ILE A 390 -10.65 -8.68 -7.20
N ALA A 391 -11.83 -8.68 -7.81
CA ALA A 391 -12.88 -9.65 -7.49
C ALA A 391 -12.46 -11.09 -7.83
N GLU A 392 -11.72 -11.29 -8.92
CA GLU A 392 -11.17 -12.58 -9.31
C GLU A 392 -10.06 -13.04 -8.35
N GLU A 393 -9.14 -12.15 -7.98
CA GLU A 393 -8.10 -12.42 -6.98
C GLU A 393 -8.67 -12.76 -5.61
N THR A 394 -9.68 -12.00 -5.14
CA THR A 394 -10.34 -12.29 -3.86
C THR A 394 -11.11 -13.61 -3.89
N LYS A 395 -11.78 -13.93 -5.01
CA LYS A 395 -12.41 -15.25 -5.19
C LYS A 395 -11.38 -16.37 -5.15
N ARG A 396 -10.24 -16.20 -5.84
CA ARG A 396 -9.15 -17.18 -5.83
C ARG A 396 -8.58 -17.37 -4.42
N GLN A 397 -8.33 -16.30 -3.67
CA GLN A 397 -7.88 -16.38 -2.28
C GLN A 397 -8.90 -17.10 -1.39
N LEU A 398 -10.20 -16.86 -1.60
CA LEU A 398 -11.25 -17.54 -0.87
C LEU A 398 -11.29 -19.05 -1.20
N ASP A 399 -11.16 -19.42 -2.47
CA ASP A 399 -11.08 -20.81 -2.90
C ASP A 399 -9.81 -21.51 -2.33
N GLU A 400 -8.67 -20.82 -2.32
CA GLU A 400 -7.43 -21.31 -1.68
C GLU A 400 -7.62 -21.51 -0.16
N HIS A 401 -8.27 -20.58 0.53
CA HIS A 401 -8.60 -20.71 1.95
C HIS A 401 -9.58 -21.83 2.26
N LEU A 402 -10.62 -22.01 1.43
CA LEU A 402 -11.56 -23.12 1.55
C LEU A 402 -10.88 -24.45 1.33
N ALA A 403 -10.02 -24.57 0.32
CA ALA A 403 -9.23 -25.77 0.06
C ALA A 403 -8.24 -26.08 1.21
N LEU A 404 -7.61 -25.05 1.79
CA LEU A 404 -6.74 -25.22 2.95
C LEU A 404 -7.51 -25.68 4.18
N LYS A 405 -8.70 -25.11 4.40
CA LYS A 405 -9.59 -25.51 5.49
C LYS A 405 -10.08 -26.94 5.32
N GLU A 406 -10.44 -27.35 4.11
CA GLU A 406 -10.80 -28.73 3.79
C GLU A 406 -9.63 -29.71 3.98
N LYS A 407 -8.41 -29.31 3.64
CA LYS A 407 -7.20 -30.12 3.92
C LYS A 407 -6.88 -30.25 5.40
N LEU A 408 -7.16 -29.24 6.22
CA LEU A 408 -6.82 -29.23 7.64
C LEU A 408 -7.92 -29.79 8.54
N THR A 409 -9.19 -29.60 8.15
CA THR A 409 -10.36 -29.90 8.99
C THR A 409 -11.44 -30.70 8.26
N GLY A 410 -11.18 -31.08 7.00
CA GLY A 410 -12.08 -31.92 6.23
C GLY A 410 -12.13 -33.35 6.73
N LYS A 411 -13.12 -34.08 6.22
CA LYS A 411 -13.38 -35.47 6.60
C LYS A 411 -12.16 -36.37 6.43
N GLU A 412 -11.33 -36.13 5.41
CA GLU A 412 -10.12 -36.92 5.16
C GLU A 412 -9.04 -36.71 6.22
N ALA A 413 -8.79 -35.47 6.63
CA ALA A 413 -7.81 -35.16 7.68
C ALA A 413 -8.25 -35.70 9.05
N VAL A 414 -9.54 -35.52 9.38
CA VAL A 414 -10.14 -36.07 10.60
C VAL A 414 -10.15 -37.61 10.57
N ASN A 415 -10.39 -38.22 9.42
CA ASN A 415 -10.34 -39.68 9.27
C ASN A 415 -8.90 -40.20 9.40
N ALA A 416 -7.91 -39.53 8.80
CA ALA A 416 -6.50 -39.91 8.93
C ALA A 416 -6.00 -39.78 10.38
N GLU A 417 -6.44 -38.75 11.10
CA GLU A 417 -6.14 -38.60 12.52
C GLU A 417 -6.84 -39.67 13.37
N ASN A 418 -8.10 -40.00 13.07
CA ASN A 418 -8.81 -41.12 13.70
C ASN A 418 -8.17 -42.49 13.40
N GLU A 419 -7.67 -42.71 12.19
CA GLU A 419 -6.93 -43.92 11.81
C GLU A 419 -5.60 -44.00 12.56
N ARG A 420 -4.89 -42.88 12.71
CA ARG A 420 -3.69 -42.80 13.54
C ARG A 420 -3.98 -43.12 15.00
N ILE A 421 -5.04 -42.55 15.58
CA ILE A 421 -5.47 -42.84 16.96
C ILE A 421 -5.83 -44.33 17.09
N ARG A 422 -6.56 -44.91 16.13
CA ARG A 422 -6.85 -46.36 16.13
C ARG A 422 -5.58 -47.19 16.05
N GLY A 423 -4.62 -46.81 15.21
CA GLY A 423 -3.32 -47.48 15.11
C GLY A 423 -2.49 -47.38 16.40
N GLU A 424 -2.50 -46.23 17.08
CA GLU A 424 -1.86 -46.05 18.39
C GLU A 424 -2.53 -46.90 19.48
N LEU A 425 -3.85 -47.01 19.47
CA LEU A 425 -4.61 -47.87 20.37
C LEU A 425 -4.37 -49.36 20.10
N GLU A 426 -4.31 -49.78 18.83
CA GLU A 426 -3.96 -51.15 18.45
C GLU A 426 -2.52 -51.50 18.85
N ALA A 427 -1.57 -50.59 18.62
CA ALA A 427 -0.18 -50.77 19.08
C ALA A 427 -0.09 -50.90 20.61
N ARG A 428 -0.92 -50.15 21.34
CA ARG A 428 -1.02 -50.23 22.80
C ARG A 428 -1.63 -51.55 23.27
N LYS A 429 -2.69 -52.03 22.61
CA LYS A 429 -3.28 -53.36 22.85
C LYS A 429 -2.27 -54.46 22.57
N ASN A 430 -1.54 -54.37 21.45
CA ASN A 430 -0.47 -55.31 21.10
C ASN A 430 0.65 -55.31 22.15
N MET A 431 1.06 -54.15 22.68
CA MET A 431 2.03 -54.10 23.78
C MET A 431 1.53 -54.79 25.05
N PHE A 432 0.25 -54.62 25.40
CA PHE A 432 -0.34 -55.30 26.55
C PHE A 432 -0.50 -56.80 26.32
N ASP A 433 -0.83 -57.22 25.09
CA ASP A 433 -0.87 -58.63 24.70
C ASP A 433 0.53 -59.25 24.73
N ASP A 434 1.57 -58.58 24.23
CA ASP A 434 2.97 -59.00 24.30
C ASP A 434 3.45 -59.13 25.75
N TYR A 435 3.09 -58.17 26.60
CA TYR A 435 3.38 -58.23 28.03
C TYR A 435 2.66 -59.41 28.69
N ARG A 436 1.39 -59.65 28.34
CA ARG A 436 0.60 -60.80 28.81
C ARG A 436 1.24 -62.12 28.36
N TRP A 437 1.67 -62.23 27.12
CA TRP A 437 2.36 -63.42 26.58
C TRP A 437 3.71 -63.65 27.27
N LYS A 438 4.52 -62.61 27.45
CA LYS A 438 5.77 -62.70 28.24
C LYS A 438 5.49 -63.17 29.66
N LYS A 439 4.41 -62.68 30.28
CA LYS A 439 4.04 -63.09 31.64
C LYS A 439 3.51 -64.52 31.69
N ILE A 440 2.78 -64.97 30.66
CA ILE A 440 2.35 -66.37 30.51
C ILE A 440 3.57 -67.28 30.32
N GLU A 441 4.53 -66.90 29.49
CA GLU A 441 5.79 -67.65 29.29
C GLU A 441 6.64 -67.70 30.56
N GLU A 442 6.74 -66.59 31.27
CA GLU A 442 7.39 -66.51 32.57
C GLU A 442 6.72 -67.47 33.55
N LEU A 443 5.38 -67.46 33.64
CA LEU A 443 4.60 -68.38 34.48
C LEU A 443 4.74 -69.86 34.05
N LYS A 444 4.85 -70.15 32.75
CA LYS A 444 5.15 -71.50 32.23
C LYS A 444 6.56 -71.95 32.57
N SER A 445 7.55 -71.06 32.48
CA SER A 445 8.95 -71.34 32.85
C SER A 445 9.09 -71.60 34.35
N MET A 446 8.20 -70.98 35.13
CA MET A 446 7.98 -71.24 36.54
C MET A 446 7.10 -72.48 36.77
N GLY A 447 6.72 -73.24 35.74
CA GLY A 447 6.03 -74.54 35.86
C GLY A 447 4.52 -74.48 36.12
N VAL A 448 3.85 -73.34 35.97
CA VAL A 448 2.40 -73.23 36.14
C VAL A 448 1.64 -74.08 35.11
N GLU A 449 0.80 -74.99 35.58
CA GLU A 449 -0.04 -75.84 34.73
C GLU A 449 -1.03 -75.00 33.92
N ASP A 450 -1.20 -75.33 32.63
CA ASP A 450 -1.98 -74.54 31.66
C ASP A 450 -3.44 -74.32 32.09
N LYS A 451 -4.02 -75.22 32.89
CA LYS A 451 -5.38 -75.07 33.44
C LYS A 451 -5.58 -73.73 34.19
N TYR A 452 -4.55 -73.25 34.88
CA TYR A 452 -4.61 -71.99 35.65
C TYR A 452 -4.19 -70.76 34.83
N LEU A 453 -3.64 -70.97 33.63
CA LEU A 453 -3.32 -69.91 32.68
C LEU A 453 -4.51 -69.60 31.76
N THR A 454 -5.51 -70.50 31.67
CA THR A 454 -6.75 -70.33 30.90
C THR A 454 -7.42 -68.96 31.06
N PRO A 455 -7.57 -68.38 32.27
CA PRO A 455 -8.14 -67.05 32.44
C PRO A 455 -7.25 -65.93 31.88
N LEU A 456 -5.93 -66.09 31.95
CA LEU A 456 -4.97 -65.14 31.38
C LEU A 456 -4.98 -65.20 29.84
N TYR A 457 -5.06 -66.39 29.24
CA TYR A 457 -5.22 -66.53 27.79
C TYR A 457 -6.50 -65.88 27.27
N ASN A 458 -7.59 -65.99 28.05
CA ASN A 458 -8.90 -65.50 27.67
C ASN A 458 -9.19 -64.06 28.14
N PHE A 459 -8.23 -63.42 28.81
CA PHE A 459 -8.41 -62.07 29.34
C PHE A 459 -8.43 -61.06 28.18
N LYS A 460 -9.59 -60.50 27.87
CA LYS A 460 -9.72 -59.47 26.84
C LYS A 460 -9.29 -58.11 27.40
N ILE A 461 -8.41 -57.43 26.66
CA ILE A 461 -8.02 -56.06 26.96
C ILE A 461 -9.12 -55.15 26.38
N GLU A 462 -10.11 -54.85 27.21
CA GLU A 462 -11.17 -53.88 26.93
C GLU A 462 -10.80 -52.54 27.57
N GLU A 463 -10.73 -51.48 26.75
CA GLU A 463 -10.60 -50.10 27.24
C GLU A 463 -12.00 -49.48 27.32
N ASN A 464 -12.29 -48.78 28.42
CA ASN A 464 -13.38 -47.80 28.50
C ASN A 464 -12.96 -46.50 27.85
#